data_AF-A0A2A2E8E6-F1
#
_entry.id   AF-A0A2A2E8E6-F1
#
_cell.length_a   1.000
_cell.length_b   1.000
_cell.length_c   1.000
_cell.angle_alpha   90.00
_cell.angle_beta   90.00
_cell.angle_gamma   90.00
#
_symmetry.space_group_name_H-M   'P 1'
#
loop_
_entity.id
_entity.type
_entity.pdbx_description
1 polymer ?
#
loop_
_entity_poly.entity_id
_entity_poly.type
_entity_poly.pdbx_seq_one_letter_code
_entity_poly.pdbx_strand_id
1 'polypeptide(L)'
;METALLRAIGMGQNLLLKKDEHSSVTPPPTECEPSPDGRDTAEPRLVDFRQDEDGHWVAVLSCGHTQHLRHQPPWQSRPWVIDPAQRHAQLGHLFPCGWCAQGLHDKDS
;
A
#
# COMPACT_ATOMS: atom_id res chain seq x y z
N MET A 1 40.86 -43.82 9.64
CA MET A 1 40.66 -43.37 8.25
C MET A 1 39.20 -43.55 7.87
N GLU A 2 38.40 -42.61 8.38
CA GLU A 2 37.27 -41.93 7.71
C GLU A 2 36.10 -42.78 7.17
N THR A 3 35.05 -42.90 7.99
CA THR A 3 33.72 -43.38 7.62
C THR A 3 32.93 -42.26 6.93
N ALA A 4 32.77 -42.34 5.61
CA ALA A 4 32.01 -41.37 4.83
C ALA A 4 30.49 -41.56 5.03
N LEU A 5 29.87 -40.59 5.71
CA LEU A 5 28.43 -40.35 5.76
C LEU A 5 27.95 -39.79 4.42
N LEU A 6 26.98 -40.45 3.77
CA LEU A 6 26.20 -39.87 2.68
C LEU A 6 24.72 -39.89 3.05
N ARG A 7 24.18 -38.70 3.35
CA ARG A 7 22.75 -38.46 3.54
C ARG A 7 22.07 -38.34 2.18
N ALA A 8 21.00 -39.10 1.99
CA ALA A 8 20.06 -38.98 0.88
C ALA A 8 18.75 -38.38 1.39
N ILE A 9 18.42 -37.17 0.92
CA ILE A 9 17.07 -36.55 0.88
C ILE A 9 17.19 -35.58 -0.32
N GLY A 10 16.40 -35.60 -1.39
CA GLY A 10 15.04 -36.08 -1.57
C GLY A 10 14.14 -34.89 -1.94
N MET A 11 14.09 -34.55 -3.24
CA MET A 11 13.01 -33.87 -3.97
C MET A 11 12.61 -32.42 -3.60
N GLY A 12 12.60 -31.53 -4.60
CA GLY A 12 11.93 -30.23 -4.48
C GLY A 12 12.16 -29.33 -5.70
N GLN A 13 11.14 -29.15 -6.52
CA GLN A 13 11.17 -28.52 -7.84
C GLN A 13 11.68 -27.06 -7.84
N ASN A 14 12.62 -26.77 -8.74
CA ASN A 14 13.07 -25.43 -9.09
C ASN A 14 12.00 -24.76 -9.99
N LEU A 15 11.02 -24.07 -9.38
CA LEU A 15 10.15 -23.15 -10.11
C LEU A 15 10.69 -21.72 -9.94
N LEU A 16 11.86 -21.46 -10.50
CA LEU A 16 12.39 -20.11 -10.61
C LEU A 16 11.68 -19.42 -11.78
N LEU A 17 10.53 -18.80 -11.49
CA LEU A 17 9.88 -17.84 -12.38
C LEU A 17 10.80 -16.61 -12.50
N LYS A 18 11.70 -16.68 -13.47
CA LYS A 18 12.46 -15.54 -13.96
C LYS A 18 11.53 -14.67 -14.80
N LYS A 19 10.98 -13.63 -14.19
CA LYS A 19 10.31 -12.51 -14.89
C LYS A 19 11.08 -11.24 -14.60
N ASP A 20 12.31 -11.21 -15.09
CA ASP A 20 13.07 -9.98 -15.26
C ASP A 20 12.92 -9.55 -16.73
N GLU A 21 11.70 -9.22 -17.14
CA GLU A 21 11.48 -8.41 -18.34
C GLU A 21 11.60 -6.94 -17.94
N HIS A 22 12.85 -6.52 -17.75
CA HIS A 22 13.20 -5.12 -17.76
C HIS A 22 13.18 -4.64 -19.21
N SER A 23 11.98 -4.40 -19.74
CA SER A 23 11.79 -3.76 -21.03
C SER A 23 11.07 -2.43 -20.84
N SER A 24 11.89 -1.37 -20.87
CA SER A 24 11.58 -0.04 -21.40
C SER A 24 10.22 0.55 -21.01
N VAL A 25 10.17 1.27 -19.88
CA VAL A 25 9.13 2.27 -19.66
C VAL A 25 9.78 3.64 -19.79
N THR A 26 9.69 4.20 -21.00
CA THR A 26 9.77 5.66 -21.17
C THR A 26 8.77 6.27 -20.18
N PRO A 27 9.16 7.25 -19.33
CA PRO A 27 8.18 7.94 -18.51
C PRO A 27 7.15 8.58 -19.45
N PRO A 28 5.84 8.29 -19.30
CA PRO A 28 4.83 9.01 -20.08
C PRO A 28 4.94 10.51 -19.73
N PRO A 29 4.76 11.41 -20.72
CA PRO A 29 4.70 12.83 -20.43
C PRO A 29 3.61 13.12 -19.40
N THR A 30 3.88 14.14 -18.59
CA THR A 30 2.93 14.74 -17.64
C THR A 30 1.79 15.38 -18.43
N GLU A 31 0.82 14.58 -18.83
CA GLU A 31 -0.48 15.05 -19.32
C GLU A 31 -1.51 13.95 -19.09
N CYS A 32 -1.85 13.71 -17.82
CA CYS A 32 -3.19 13.20 -17.55
C CYS A 32 -4.15 14.37 -17.73
N GLU A 33 -4.62 14.58 -18.96
CA GLU A 33 -5.89 15.29 -19.14
C GLU A 33 -6.98 14.40 -18.51
N PRO A 34 -7.63 14.83 -17.41
CA PRO A 34 -8.70 14.04 -16.82
C PRO A 34 -9.88 14.04 -17.80
N SER A 35 -10.28 12.85 -18.24
CA SER A 35 -11.44 12.65 -19.10
C SER A 35 -12.71 13.26 -18.46
N PRO A 36 -13.57 13.97 -19.20
CA PRO A 36 -14.72 14.69 -18.65
C PRO A 36 -15.90 13.79 -18.26
N ASP A 37 -15.81 12.46 -18.47
CA ASP A 37 -16.79 11.51 -17.98
C ASP A 37 -16.51 11.27 -16.48
N GLY A 38 -17.07 12.16 -15.66
CA GLY A 38 -16.83 12.32 -14.22
C GLY A 38 -17.24 11.13 -13.37
N ARG A 39 -16.61 9.96 -13.59
CA ARG A 39 -16.47 8.95 -12.55
C ARG A 39 -15.22 9.31 -11.75
N ASP A 40 -15.45 10.18 -10.77
CA ASP A 40 -14.52 10.50 -9.68
C ASP A 40 -14.23 9.19 -8.92
N THR A 41 -13.33 8.39 -9.46
CA THR A 41 -12.76 7.20 -8.82
C THR A 41 -11.25 7.33 -8.87
N ALA A 42 -10.77 8.57 -8.68
CA ALA A 42 -9.37 8.77 -8.36
C ALA A 42 -9.16 8.18 -6.96
N GLU A 43 -8.34 7.14 -6.88
CA GLU A 43 -7.98 6.56 -5.60
C GLU A 43 -7.45 7.67 -4.67
N PRO A 44 -7.96 7.78 -3.43
CA PRO A 44 -7.61 8.87 -2.56
C PRO A 44 -6.11 8.87 -2.28
N ARG A 45 -5.53 10.07 -2.18
CA ARG A 45 -4.12 10.27 -1.82
C ARG A 45 -4.01 10.70 -0.37
N LEU A 46 -2.91 10.33 0.26
CA LEU A 46 -2.58 10.79 1.59
C LEU A 46 -2.04 12.22 1.52
N VAL A 47 -2.75 13.19 2.11
CA VAL A 47 -2.37 14.60 2.04
C VAL A 47 -1.67 15.09 3.29
N ASP A 48 -2.00 14.54 4.46
CA ASP A 48 -1.43 14.98 5.73
C ASP A 48 -1.58 13.91 6.84
N PHE A 49 -0.90 14.12 7.97
CA PHE A 49 -1.07 13.34 9.20
C PHE A 49 -1.26 14.24 10.41
N ARG A 50 -2.24 13.91 11.25
CA ARG A 50 -2.41 14.52 12.58
C ARG A 50 -2.45 13.46 13.66
N GLN A 51 -2.17 13.84 14.90
CA GLN A 51 -2.52 13.03 16.07
C GLN A 51 -3.87 13.49 16.60
N ASP A 52 -4.65 12.53 17.09
CA ASP A 52 -5.86 12.80 17.84
C ASP A 52 -5.56 12.93 19.35
N GLU A 53 -6.59 13.17 20.16
CA GLU A 53 -6.46 13.45 21.60
C GLU A 53 -5.80 12.31 22.38
N ASP A 54 -5.98 11.07 21.91
CA ASP A 54 -5.39 9.86 22.48
C ASP A 54 -3.98 9.55 21.91
N GLY A 55 -3.40 10.47 21.12
CA GLY A 55 -2.07 10.30 20.52
C GLY A 55 -2.03 9.36 19.31
N HIS A 56 -3.18 8.85 18.87
CA HIS A 56 -3.32 8.01 17.68
C HIS A 56 -3.13 8.81 16.40
N TRP A 57 -2.38 8.27 15.44
CA TRP A 57 -2.19 8.89 14.13
C TRP A 57 -3.45 8.78 13.27
N VAL A 58 -3.78 9.88 12.59
CA VAL A 58 -4.90 10.01 11.67
C VAL A 58 -4.36 10.50 10.33
N ALA A 59 -4.57 9.70 9.29
CA ALA A 59 -4.31 10.08 7.91
C ALA A 59 -5.42 11.00 7.41
N VAL A 60 -5.06 12.13 6.81
CA VAL A 60 -5.97 13.00 6.08
C VAL A 60 -5.85 12.64 4.60
N LEU A 61 -6.98 12.39 3.94
CA LEU A 61 -7.01 11.95 2.54
C LEU A 61 -7.54 13.06 1.62
N SER A 62 -7.13 13.03 0.35
CA SER A 62 -7.55 14.00 -0.67
C SER A 62 -9.04 13.98 -0.96
N CYS A 63 -9.73 12.87 -0.65
CA CYS A 63 -11.20 12.77 -0.73
C CYS A 63 -11.93 13.50 0.41
N GLY A 64 -11.21 14.15 1.33
CA GLY A 64 -11.76 14.85 2.49
C GLY A 64 -12.03 13.96 3.71
N HIS A 65 -11.96 12.64 3.57
CA HIS A 65 -12.09 11.71 4.69
C HIS A 65 -10.78 11.54 5.46
N THR A 66 -10.92 11.13 6.72
CA THR A 66 -9.78 10.80 7.59
C THR A 66 -9.80 9.34 7.99
N GLN A 67 -8.62 8.71 8.09
CA GLN A 67 -8.48 7.31 8.49
C GLN A 67 -7.56 7.18 9.71
N HIS A 68 -8.06 6.58 10.79
CA HIS A 68 -7.24 6.23 11.95
C HIS A 68 -6.21 5.15 11.60
N LEU A 69 -4.94 5.42 11.89
CA LEU A 69 -3.81 4.52 11.70
C LEU A 69 -3.46 3.88 13.04
N ARG A 70 -4.24 2.86 13.42
CA ARG A 70 -3.94 2.09 14.62
C ARG A 70 -2.69 1.25 14.39
N HIS A 71 -1.70 1.45 15.25
CA HIS A 71 -0.55 0.56 15.39
C HIS A 71 -0.76 -0.25 16.67
N GLN A 72 -1.39 -1.42 16.56
CA GLN A 72 -1.75 -2.30 17.67
C GLN A 72 -1.17 -3.71 17.47
N PRO A 73 0.14 -3.89 17.59
CA PRO A 73 0.73 -5.23 17.67
C PRO A 73 0.16 -5.97 18.91
N PRO A 74 -0.07 -7.30 18.85
CA PRO A 74 0.28 -8.26 17.79
C PRO A 74 -0.71 -8.36 16.62
N TRP A 75 -1.84 -7.64 16.64
CA TRP A 75 -2.95 -7.85 15.70
C TRP A 75 -2.93 -6.91 14.48
N GLN A 76 -2.29 -5.74 14.59
CA GLN A 76 -2.12 -4.77 13.48
C GLN A 76 -0.77 -4.07 13.60
N SER A 77 0.19 -4.42 12.74
CA SER A 77 1.50 -3.76 12.69
C SER A 77 1.60 -2.80 11.51
N ARG A 78 1.84 -1.53 11.81
CA ARG A 78 2.11 -0.46 10.83
C ARG A 78 3.35 0.32 11.28
N PRO A 79 4.56 -0.25 11.22
CA PRO A 79 5.76 0.35 11.82
C PRO A 79 6.11 1.71 11.21
N TRP A 80 5.81 1.91 9.93
CA TRP A 80 6.01 3.18 9.23
C TRP A 80 5.20 4.35 9.82
N VAL A 81 4.11 4.08 10.55
CA VAL A 81 3.29 5.11 11.21
C VAL A 81 4.01 5.72 12.42
N ILE A 82 4.95 4.99 13.02
CA ILE A 82 5.67 5.45 14.20
C ILE A 82 6.90 6.25 13.79
N ASP A 83 7.58 5.84 12.72
CA ASP A 83 8.75 6.55 12.21
C ASP A 83 8.33 7.80 11.40
N PRO A 84 8.73 9.02 11.81
CA PRO A 84 8.30 10.24 11.15
C PRO A 84 8.85 10.37 9.72
N ALA A 85 10.03 9.82 9.43
CA ALA A 85 10.62 9.88 8.09
C ALA A 85 9.86 8.97 7.12
N GLN A 86 9.55 7.74 7.53
CA GLN A 86 8.72 6.82 6.76
C GLN A 86 7.31 7.36 6.59
N ARG A 87 6.73 7.99 7.61
CA ARG A 87 5.44 8.66 7.48
C ARG A 87 5.45 9.75 6.42
N HIS A 88 6.42 10.66 6.47
CA HIS A 88 6.52 11.70 5.45
C HIS A 88 6.72 11.12 4.05
N ALA A 89 7.45 10.01 3.94
CA ALA A 89 7.59 9.30 2.67
C ALA A 89 6.26 8.74 2.13
N GLN A 90 5.22 8.61 2.94
CA GLN A 90 3.89 8.17 2.48
C GLN A 90 3.00 9.31 1.97
N LEU A 91 3.38 10.58 2.17
CA LEU A 91 2.61 11.72 1.68
C LEU A 91 2.56 11.73 0.14
N GLY A 92 1.40 12.07 -0.43
CA GLY A 92 1.15 12.09 -1.88
C GLY A 92 0.89 10.71 -2.52
N HIS A 93 1.19 9.63 -1.79
CA HIS A 93 0.90 8.27 -2.26
C HIS A 93 -0.60 7.93 -2.17
N LEU A 94 -1.02 6.98 -3.01
CA LEU A 94 -2.36 6.42 -2.99
C LEU A 94 -2.59 5.72 -1.64
N PHE A 95 -3.75 5.97 -1.05
CA PHE A 95 -4.12 5.44 0.25
C PHE A 95 -5.61 5.09 0.27
N PRO A 96 -5.98 3.82 0.53
CA PRO A 96 -7.37 3.39 0.43
C PRO A 96 -8.25 4.07 1.48
N CYS A 97 -9.39 4.60 1.03
CA CYS A 97 -10.42 5.16 1.91
C CYS A 97 -11.59 4.18 2.03
N GLY A 98 -11.82 3.67 3.26
CA GLY A 98 -12.94 2.77 3.51
C GLY A 98 -14.31 3.40 3.27
N TRP A 99 -14.46 4.71 3.52
CA TRP A 99 -15.71 5.45 3.29
C TRP A 99 -16.03 5.59 1.81
N CYS A 100 -15.05 5.98 0.98
CA CYS A 100 -15.23 6.05 -0.46
C CYS A 100 -15.51 4.65 -1.05
N ALA A 101 -14.84 3.61 -0.55
CA ALA A 101 -15.12 2.24 -0.98
C ALA A 101 -16.55 1.79 -0.63
N GLN A 102 -17.10 2.24 0.50
CA GLN A 102 -18.46 1.89 0.91
C GLN A 102 -19.55 2.67 0.14
N GLY A 103 -19.34 3.96 -0.14
CA GLY A 103 -20.29 4.80 -0.88
C GLY A 103 -20.48 4.40 -2.35
N LEU A 104 -19.57 3.60 -2.90
CA LEU A 104 -19.73 2.98 -4.22
C LEU A 104 -20.79 1.87 -4.25
N HIS A 105 -21.10 1.24 -3.11
CA HIS A 105 -22.04 0.11 -3.04
C HIS A 105 -23.51 0.51 -2.80
N ASP A 106 -23.80 1.76 -2.43
CA ASP A 106 -25.16 2.19 -2.07
C ASP A 106 -25.99 2.74 -3.25
N LYS A 107 -25.36 2.90 -4.43
CA LYS A 107 -26.00 3.51 -5.62
C LYS A 107 -26.89 2.56 -6.45
N ASP A 108 -27.22 1.37 -5.95
CA ASP A 108 -27.97 0.33 -6.67
C ASP A 108 -29.27 -0.11 -5.95
N SER A 109 -29.89 0.76 -5.12
CA SER A 109 -31.20 0.47 -4.48
C SER A 109 -32.30 1.47 -4.85
#